data_AF-S0B1P9-F1
#
_entry.id   AF-S0B1P9-F1
#
_cell.length_a   1.000
_cell.length_b   1.000
_cell.length_c   1.000
_cell.angle_alpha   90.00
_cell.angle_beta   90.00
_cell.angle_gamma   90.00
#
_symmetry.space_group_name_H-M   'P 1'
#
loop_
_entity.id
_entity.type
_entity.pdbx_description
1 polymer ?
#
loop_
_entity_poly.entity_id
_entity_poly.type
_entity_poly.pdbx_seq_one_letter_code
_entity_poly.pdbx_strand_id
1 'polypeptide(L)'
;MRLHPVGMCVVPLLFLAVFVNVLIIFRYDPTLFSYTEMPFPTSPNRNPNFTQPTYVGAGIDTRLSNYEGVCQQVFTNEPNNPRDLWLSAIEFTKPGYWQFIKESVYFTLGLLNSSCPRTTKVLLLMSSPPDDTFVSEMQSFGLQVVRIDVQFDVPTDAVSRRFFVYKKYLSELVEDTRVAGNRVERYKNYNKILLCDFRDVYIFADVYATFSAHEVIFVIECHTERSGCIGFDEYHNTKWMNSAYGPNVTRTFVRNNYIVSNGGMMMGGSSKIYRYINIMTNELKPEKMRLWGYDQSVHNYLLYTGKFDELNITKEYCTQRTCFSERVSLVVDFKRKILYTRETGCAPVLRHKVWNTKLFYSEH
;
A
#
# COMPACT_ATOMS: atom_id res chain seq x y z
N MET A 1 25.86 9.68 -65.25
CA MET A 1 25.21 10.14 -64.00
C MET A 1 24.93 8.94 -63.14
N ARG A 2 25.61 8.83 -61.99
CA ARG A 2 25.35 7.78 -60.99
C ARG A 2 24.11 8.20 -60.21
N LEU A 3 23.03 7.42 -60.31
CA LEU A 3 21.88 7.56 -59.41
C LEU A 3 22.27 6.98 -58.05
N HIS A 4 22.17 7.81 -57.02
CA HIS A 4 22.53 7.51 -55.63
C HIS A 4 21.68 6.37 -55.05
N PRO A 5 22.26 5.43 -54.27
CA PRO A 5 21.53 4.37 -53.58
C PRO A 5 21.00 4.89 -52.25
N VAL A 6 20.17 5.94 -52.26
CA VAL A 6 19.56 6.47 -51.03
C VAL A 6 18.11 5.99 -50.90
N GLY A 7 17.49 5.51 -51.99
CA GLY A 7 16.09 5.08 -52.00
C GLY A 7 15.78 3.71 -51.40
N MET A 8 16.76 2.79 -51.29
CA MET A 8 16.47 1.41 -50.87
C MET A 8 16.51 1.16 -49.36
N CYS A 9 17.14 2.04 -48.56
CA CYS A 9 17.16 1.91 -47.10
C CYS A 9 16.04 2.68 -46.40
N VAL A 10 15.42 3.65 -47.06
CA VAL A 10 14.39 4.51 -46.45
C VAL A 10 13.05 3.78 -46.32
N VAL A 11 12.72 2.91 -47.28
CA VAL A 11 11.44 2.16 -47.28
C VAL A 11 11.36 1.14 -46.11
N PRO A 12 12.39 0.30 -45.85
CA PRO A 12 12.36 -0.61 -44.71
C PRO A 12 12.33 0.10 -43.34
N LEU A 13 13.03 1.25 -43.23
CA LEU A 13 13.06 2.05 -42.01
C LEU A 13 11.71 2.72 -41.71
N LEU A 14 11.00 3.20 -42.73
CA LEU A 14 9.64 3.72 -42.59
C LEU A 14 8.65 2.62 -42.20
N PHE A 15 8.76 1.42 -42.79
CA PHE A 15 7.92 0.29 -42.39
C PHE A 15 8.20 -0.16 -40.95
N LEU A 16 9.46 -0.19 -40.52
CA LEU A 16 9.82 -0.51 -39.14
C LEU A 16 9.33 0.57 -38.17
N ALA A 17 9.46 1.85 -38.51
CA ALA A 17 8.96 2.95 -37.70
C ALA A 17 7.43 2.92 -37.60
N VAL A 18 6.71 2.67 -38.70
CA VAL A 18 5.25 2.52 -38.68
C VAL A 18 4.86 1.28 -37.88
N PHE A 19 5.54 0.15 -38.05
CA PHE A 19 5.23 -1.09 -37.32
C PHE A 19 5.50 -0.95 -35.81
N VAL A 20 6.58 -0.26 -35.41
CA VAL A 20 6.88 0.05 -34.01
C VAL A 20 5.87 1.04 -33.44
N ASN A 21 5.48 2.09 -34.18
CA ASN A 21 4.45 3.02 -33.74
C ASN A 21 3.08 2.34 -33.64
N VAL A 22 2.74 1.46 -34.57
CA VAL A 22 1.53 0.64 -34.53
C VAL A 22 1.59 -0.29 -33.31
N LEU A 23 2.69 -0.99 -33.05
CA LEU A 23 2.83 -1.80 -31.84
C LEU A 23 2.76 -0.98 -30.55
N ILE A 24 3.30 0.24 -30.52
CA ILE A 24 3.19 1.16 -29.37
C ILE A 24 1.73 1.60 -29.20
N ILE A 25 1.04 1.94 -30.29
CA ILE A 25 -0.39 2.27 -30.27
C ILE A 25 -1.19 1.05 -29.79
N PHE A 26 -1.04 -0.15 -30.36
CA PHE A 26 -1.74 -1.35 -29.89
C PHE A 26 -1.39 -1.77 -28.46
N ARG A 27 -0.20 -1.42 -27.94
CA ARG A 27 0.21 -1.69 -26.55
C ARG A 27 -0.30 -0.64 -25.56
N TYR A 28 -0.71 0.54 -26.03
CA TYR A 28 -1.11 1.68 -25.20
C TYR A 28 -2.47 2.31 -25.55
N ASP A 29 -3.14 1.85 -26.59
CA ASP A 29 -4.43 2.39 -27.04
C ASP A 29 -5.53 1.84 -26.12
N PRO A 30 -6.11 2.68 -25.24
CA PRO A 30 -7.17 2.27 -24.34
C PRO A 30 -8.48 2.00 -25.09
N THR A 31 -8.58 2.36 -26.38
CA THR A 31 -9.80 2.30 -27.19
C THR A 31 -9.98 0.97 -27.94
N LEU A 32 -8.92 0.16 -28.05
CA LEU A 32 -8.97 -1.18 -28.65
C LEU A 32 -9.76 -2.20 -27.84
N PHE A 33 -10.18 -1.83 -26.64
CA PHE A 33 -11.19 -2.55 -25.91
C PHE A 33 -12.47 -1.71 -25.82
N SER A 34 -13.39 -1.98 -26.76
CA SER A 34 -14.77 -1.55 -26.63
C SER A 34 -15.38 -2.27 -25.43
N TYR A 35 -15.61 -1.53 -24.35
CA TYR A 35 -16.37 -2.01 -23.21
C TYR A 35 -17.60 -1.14 -23.01
N THR A 36 -18.72 -1.80 -22.84
CA THR A 36 -19.98 -1.16 -22.50
C THR A 36 -19.89 -0.67 -21.05
N GLU A 37 -20.09 0.63 -20.81
CA GLU A 37 -20.34 1.14 -19.46
C GLU A 37 -21.53 0.36 -18.88
N MET A 38 -21.29 -0.47 -17.88
CA MET A 38 -22.38 -1.16 -17.20
C MET A 38 -23.13 -0.11 -16.35
N PRO A 39 -24.45 0.05 -16.53
CA PRO A 39 -25.23 0.94 -15.69
C PRO A 39 -25.14 0.48 -14.23
N PHE A 40 -24.96 1.44 -13.32
CA PHE A 40 -24.82 1.19 -11.89
C PHE A 40 -26.07 0.49 -11.33
N PRO A 41 -25.94 -0.72 -10.76
CA PRO A 41 -27.06 -1.33 -10.05
C PRO A 41 -27.33 -0.53 -8.78
N THR A 42 -28.45 0.18 -8.73
CA THR A 42 -28.93 0.85 -7.52
C THR A 42 -29.46 -0.21 -6.56
N SER A 43 -28.70 -0.53 -5.52
CA SER A 43 -29.22 -1.29 -4.38
C SER A 43 -29.87 -0.32 -3.39
N PRO A 44 -31.17 -0.42 -3.10
CA PRO A 44 -31.85 0.48 -2.16
C PRO A 44 -31.47 0.23 -0.68
N ASN A 45 -30.73 -0.84 -0.38
CA ASN A 45 -30.30 -1.15 0.99
C ASN A 45 -28.95 -0.50 1.29
N ARG A 46 -28.99 0.63 2.00
CA ARG A 46 -27.82 1.32 2.52
C ARG A 46 -27.09 0.42 3.51
N ASN A 47 -25.88 -0.02 3.20
CA ASN A 47 -25.06 -0.80 4.13
C ASN A 47 -24.79 0.04 5.41
N PRO A 48 -25.22 -0.40 6.61
CA PRO A 48 -25.02 0.34 7.86
C PRO A 48 -23.53 0.48 8.23
N ASN A 49 -22.68 -0.38 7.67
CA ASN A 49 -21.25 -0.39 7.94
C ASN A 49 -20.46 0.56 7.03
N PHE A 50 -21.13 1.33 6.17
CA PHE A 50 -20.48 2.27 5.27
C PHE A 50 -20.95 3.71 5.49
N THR A 51 -19.99 4.61 5.54
CA THR A 51 -20.21 6.06 5.52
C THR A 51 -19.42 6.65 4.37
N GLN A 52 -20.08 7.46 3.52
CA GLN A 52 -19.41 8.14 2.41
C GLN A 52 -18.32 9.09 2.96
N PRO A 53 -17.08 8.97 2.48
CA PRO A 53 -16.02 9.91 2.82
C PRO A 53 -16.29 11.30 2.26
N THR A 54 -15.65 12.29 2.87
CA THR A 54 -15.90 13.72 2.74
C THR A 54 -14.67 14.54 2.31
N TYR A 55 -13.55 13.89 1.95
CA TYR A 55 -12.33 14.55 1.52
C TYR A 55 -12.57 15.26 0.19
N VAL A 56 -12.14 16.52 0.12
CA VAL A 56 -12.18 17.36 -1.08
C VAL A 56 -10.79 17.94 -1.29
N GLY A 57 -10.14 17.57 -2.39
CA GLY A 57 -8.85 18.08 -2.82
C GLY A 57 -8.90 18.68 -4.23
N ALA A 58 -7.72 19.04 -4.74
CA ALA A 58 -7.60 19.66 -6.06
C ALA A 58 -8.10 18.72 -7.17
N GLY A 59 -7.64 17.47 -7.19
CA GLY A 59 -7.96 16.50 -8.24
C GLY A 59 -8.91 15.35 -7.84
N ILE A 60 -9.28 15.23 -6.56
CA ILE A 60 -10.19 14.19 -6.07
C ILE A 60 -11.21 14.77 -5.08
N ASP A 61 -12.47 14.37 -5.23
CA ASP A 61 -13.57 14.61 -4.30
C ASP A 61 -14.24 13.27 -3.94
N THR A 62 -13.93 12.77 -2.75
CA THR A 62 -14.43 11.46 -2.31
C THR A 62 -15.93 11.43 -2.04
N ARG A 63 -16.61 12.58 -1.98
CA ARG A 63 -18.09 12.63 -1.88
C ARG A 63 -18.76 12.17 -3.17
N LEU A 64 -18.04 12.22 -4.28
CA LEU A 64 -18.50 11.83 -5.62
C LEU A 64 -18.09 10.40 -5.99
N SER A 65 -17.31 9.72 -5.13
CA SER A 65 -16.87 8.34 -5.34
C SER A 65 -18.03 7.35 -5.31
N ASN A 66 -18.07 6.44 -6.29
CA ASN A 66 -19.09 5.42 -6.37
C ASN A 66 -18.82 4.24 -5.41
N TYR A 67 -19.61 4.17 -4.34
CA TYR A 67 -19.70 3.04 -3.42
C TYR A 67 -21.15 2.50 -3.32
N GLU A 68 -21.98 2.74 -4.33
CA GLU A 68 -23.36 2.27 -4.35
C GLU A 68 -23.46 0.84 -4.89
N GLY A 69 -24.55 0.13 -4.54
CA GLY A 69 -24.83 -1.18 -5.10
C GLY A 69 -23.76 -2.21 -4.77
N VAL A 70 -23.20 -2.85 -5.81
CA VAL A 70 -22.14 -3.85 -5.69
C VAL A 70 -20.87 -3.27 -5.04
N CYS A 71 -20.59 -1.98 -5.25
CA CYS A 71 -19.41 -1.31 -4.72
C CYS A 71 -19.46 -1.12 -3.20
N GLN A 72 -20.61 -1.35 -2.56
CA GLN A 72 -20.77 -1.30 -1.11
C GLN A 72 -20.54 -2.66 -0.43
N GLN A 73 -20.46 -3.75 -1.20
CA GLN A 73 -20.38 -5.11 -0.66
C GLN A 73 -19.04 -5.43 -0.01
N VAL A 74 -18.00 -4.66 -0.32
CA VAL A 74 -16.66 -4.80 0.30
C VAL A 74 -16.66 -4.44 1.80
N PHE A 75 -17.64 -3.66 2.27
CA PHE A 75 -17.74 -3.20 3.66
C PHE A 75 -18.55 -4.17 4.53
N THR A 76 -17.98 -5.33 4.83
CA THR A 76 -18.67 -6.42 5.53
C THR A 76 -18.55 -6.39 7.06
N ASN A 77 -17.72 -5.49 7.62
CA ASN A 77 -17.36 -5.47 9.03
C ASN A 77 -17.71 -4.12 9.68
N GLU A 78 -17.67 -4.09 11.02
CA GLU A 78 -17.89 -2.88 11.80
C GLU A 78 -17.01 -1.70 11.33
N PRO A 79 -17.59 -0.49 11.21
CA PRO A 79 -16.86 0.72 10.90
C PRO A 79 -15.67 0.99 11.83
N ASN A 80 -14.76 1.82 11.34
CA ASN A 80 -13.61 2.27 12.09
C ASN A 80 -14.02 2.89 13.45
N ASN A 81 -13.26 2.55 14.47
CA ASN A 81 -13.50 3.00 15.84
C ASN A 81 -12.16 3.23 16.59
N PRO A 82 -12.18 3.78 17.82
CA PRO A 82 -10.95 4.08 18.55
C PRO A 82 -10.06 2.86 18.87
N ARG A 83 -10.59 1.64 18.81
CA ARG A 83 -9.80 0.40 18.95
C ARG A 83 -9.16 -0.03 17.63
N ASP A 84 -9.36 0.67 16.53
CA ASP A 84 -8.65 0.40 15.30
C ASP A 84 -7.40 1.29 15.22
N LEU A 85 -6.30 0.71 14.77
CA LEU A 85 -4.98 1.35 14.75
C LEU A 85 -4.43 1.45 13.33
N TRP A 86 -4.20 2.68 12.89
CA TRP A 86 -3.32 2.97 11.77
C TRP A 86 -1.92 3.20 12.33
N LEU A 87 -0.95 2.39 11.90
CA LEU A 87 0.42 2.42 12.41
C LEU A 87 1.41 2.49 11.25
N SER A 88 2.22 3.54 11.27
CA SER A 88 3.30 3.76 10.30
C SER A 88 4.59 4.14 11.01
N ALA A 89 5.73 3.98 10.34
CA ALA A 89 7.02 4.41 10.83
C ALA A 89 7.79 5.17 9.74
N ILE A 90 8.61 6.15 10.14
CA ILE A 90 9.49 6.89 9.24
C ILE A 90 10.80 7.29 9.90
N GLU A 91 11.84 7.45 9.09
CA GLU A 91 13.10 8.07 9.45
C GLU A 91 13.42 9.19 8.46
N PHE A 92 13.91 10.32 8.98
CA PHE A 92 14.44 11.42 8.16
C PHE A 92 15.97 11.41 8.22
N THR A 93 16.60 10.76 7.23
CA THR A 93 18.07 10.65 7.15
C THR A 93 18.71 11.69 6.23
N LYS A 94 17.93 12.34 5.37
CA LYS A 94 18.43 13.27 4.34
C LYS A 94 17.81 14.65 4.51
N PRO A 95 18.61 15.73 4.52
CA PRO A 95 18.09 17.10 4.44
C PRO A 95 17.14 17.27 3.25
N GLY A 96 16.04 17.99 3.45
CA GLY A 96 15.03 18.25 2.42
C GLY A 96 14.10 17.08 2.08
N TYR A 97 14.32 15.86 2.62
CA TYR A 97 13.44 14.73 2.32
C TYR A 97 12.00 14.97 2.76
N TRP A 98 11.79 15.63 3.92
CA TRP A 98 10.45 16.01 4.38
C TRP A 98 9.76 16.92 3.37
N GLN A 99 10.42 18.00 2.93
CA GLN A 99 9.87 18.94 1.95
C GLN A 99 9.50 18.24 0.63
N PHE A 100 10.30 17.25 0.22
CA PHE A 100 10.01 16.45 -0.98
C PHE A 100 8.74 15.58 -0.86
N ILE A 101 8.41 15.08 0.34
CA ILE A 101 7.26 14.17 0.54
C ILE A 101 6.04 14.84 1.17
N LYS A 102 6.17 16.08 1.67
CA LYS A 102 5.19 16.78 2.51
C LYS A 102 3.79 16.79 1.91
N GLU A 103 3.66 17.24 0.66
CA GLU A 103 2.35 17.32 -0.02
C GLU A 103 1.69 15.95 -0.20
N SER A 104 2.47 14.93 -0.58
CA SER A 104 1.95 13.55 -0.70
C SER A 104 1.49 13.02 0.65
N VAL A 105 2.21 13.34 1.73
CA VAL A 105 1.82 12.95 3.09
C VAL A 105 0.53 13.66 3.50
N TYR A 106 0.41 14.96 3.25
CA TYR A 106 -0.80 15.72 3.56
C TYR A 106 -2.02 15.18 2.83
N PHE A 107 -1.86 14.83 1.55
CA PHE A 107 -2.91 14.18 0.77
C PHE A 107 -3.31 12.83 1.37
N THR A 108 -2.33 11.97 1.66
CA THR A 108 -2.56 10.66 2.30
C THR A 108 -3.27 10.79 3.66
N LEU A 109 -2.84 11.71 4.51
CA LEU A 109 -3.45 11.92 5.83
C LEU A 109 -4.82 12.59 5.76
N GLY A 110 -5.04 13.48 4.79
CA GLY A 110 -6.35 14.07 4.51
C GLY A 110 -7.39 13.02 4.11
N LEU A 111 -7.00 12.11 3.20
CA LEU A 111 -7.81 10.95 2.83
C LEU A 111 -8.11 10.06 4.05
N LEU A 112 -7.08 9.69 4.82
CA LEU A 112 -7.24 8.87 6.02
C LEU A 112 -8.18 9.51 7.06
N ASN A 113 -8.09 10.82 7.29
CA ASN A 113 -8.94 11.51 8.25
C ASN A 113 -10.40 11.54 7.84
N SER A 114 -10.66 11.64 6.54
CA SER A 114 -12.02 11.61 6.03
C SER A 114 -12.61 10.20 6.01
N SER A 115 -11.81 9.22 5.59
CA SER A 115 -12.23 7.83 5.42
C SER A 115 -12.28 7.04 6.74
N CYS A 116 -11.43 7.39 7.70
CA CYS A 116 -11.26 6.67 8.96
C CYS A 116 -11.14 7.64 10.16
N PRO A 117 -12.15 8.51 10.39
CA PRO A 117 -12.04 9.61 11.34
C PRO A 117 -11.86 9.15 12.79
N ARG A 118 -12.41 8.00 13.18
CA ARG A 118 -12.42 7.50 14.56
C ARG A 118 -11.25 6.57 14.89
N THR A 119 -10.41 6.26 13.91
CA THR A 119 -9.25 5.38 14.09
C THR A 119 -8.16 6.07 14.90
N THR A 120 -7.49 5.33 15.79
CA THR A 120 -6.25 5.77 16.43
C THR A 120 -5.12 5.81 15.41
N LYS A 121 -4.46 6.95 15.23
CA LYS A 121 -3.40 7.15 14.23
C LYS A 121 -2.07 7.38 14.92
N VAL A 122 -1.09 6.52 14.66
CA VAL A 122 0.23 6.58 15.31
C VAL A 122 1.33 6.58 14.26
N LEU A 123 2.20 7.58 14.35
CA LEU A 123 3.43 7.66 13.57
C LEU A 123 4.63 7.44 14.48
N LEU A 124 5.37 6.37 14.21
CA LEU A 124 6.61 6.04 14.91
C LEU A 124 7.79 6.72 14.23
N LEU A 125 8.44 7.63 14.93
CA LEU A 125 9.58 8.38 14.42
C LEU A 125 10.89 7.75 14.88
N MET A 126 11.68 7.26 13.92
CA MET A 126 12.98 6.59 14.14
C MET A 126 14.17 7.56 14.05
N SER A 127 13.91 8.86 13.97
CA SER A 127 14.90 9.94 13.94
C SER A 127 14.43 11.11 14.80
N SER A 128 15.21 12.20 14.83
CA SER A 128 14.65 13.50 15.19
C SER A 128 13.61 13.96 14.16
N PRO A 129 12.66 14.83 14.53
CA PRO A 129 11.80 15.52 13.57
C PRO A 129 12.64 16.27 12.53
N PRO A 130 12.14 16.43 11.29
CA PRO A 130 12.86 17.11 10.22
C PRO A 130 12.92 18.63 10.42
N ASP A 131 11.97 19.19 11.17
CA ASP A 131 11.88 20.59 11.58
C ASP A 131 10.97 20.71 12.83
N ASP A 132 10.88 21.91 13.39
CA ASP A 132 10.12 22.19 14.62
C ASP A 132 8.59 22.16 14.42
N THR A 133 8.11 22.27 13.17
CA THR A 133 6.67 22.28 12.87
C THR A 133 6.11 20.89 12.58
N PHE A 134 6.96 19.92 12.21
CA PHE A 134 6.54 18.58 11.82
C PHE A 134 5.56 17.93 12.82
N VAL A 135 5.86 17.98 14.12
CA VAL A 135 5.03 17.32 15.13
C VAL A 135 3.63 17.95 15.21
N SER A 136 3.55 19.29 15.25
CA SER A 136 2.27 19.99 15.31
C SER A 136 1.46 19.83 14.02
N GLU A 137 2.14 19.78 12.87
CA GLU A 137 1.51 19.46 11.59
C GLU A 137 0.90 18.05 11.61
N MET A 138 1.61 17.03 12.07
CA MET A 138 1.07 15.67 12.18
C MET A 138 -0.10 15.59 13.17
N GLN A 139 -0.01 16.29 14.30
CA GLN A 139 -1.09 16.37 15.28
C GLN A 139 -2.35 17.06 14.74
N SER A 140 -2.22 18.02 13.80
CA SER A 140 -3.37 18.62 13.11
C SER A 140 -4.15 17.61 12.27
N PHE A 141 -3.50 16.53 11.84
CA PHE A 141 -4.14 15.37 11.21
C PHE A 141 -4.60 14.31 12.24
N GLY A 142 -4.55 14.60 13.54
CA GLY A 142 -4.96 13.66 14.60
C GLY A 142 -3.97 12.52 14.83
N LEU A 143 -2.71 12.65 14.40
CA LEU A 143 -1.68 11.65 14.66
C LEU A 143 -1.03 11.84 16.02
N GLN A 144 -0.79 10.72 16.70
CA GLN A 144 0.16 10.64 17.80
C GLN A 144 1.54 10.38 17.22
N VAL A 145 2.46 11.33 17.36
CA VAL A 145 3.87 11.15 16.97
C VAL A 145 4.64 10.60 18.17
N VAL A 146 5.16 9.39 18.02
CA VAL A 146 5.91 8.70 19.07
C VAL A 146 7.35 8.52 18.58
N ARG A 147 8.28 9.21 19.21
CA ARG A 147 9.71 8.95 18.96
C ARG A 147 10.09 7.64 19.62
N ILE A 148 10.66 6.74 18.83
CA ILE A 148 11.01 5.40 19.29
C ILE A 148 12.27 4.96 18.57
N ASP A 149 13.23 4.55 19.37
CA ASP A 149 14.53 4.16 18.88
C ASP A 149 14.81 2.69 19.27
N VAL A 150 15.39 1.97 18.33
CA VAL A 150 15.90 0.62 18.50
C VAL A 150 17.32 0.65 17.97
N GLN A 151 18.27 0.51 18.90
CA GLN A 151 19.69 0.58 18.63
C GLN A 151 20.20 -0.75 18.06
N PHE A 152 21.08 -0.66 17.07
CA PHE A 152 21.78 -1.79 16.48
C PHE A 152 23.25 -1.44 16.34
N ASP A 153 24.13 -2.40 16.59
CA ASP A 153 25.59 -2.20 16.50
C ASP A 153 26.11 -2.13 15.06
N VAL A 154 25.21 -2.20 14.08
CA VAL A 154 25.50 -2.19 12.64
C VAL A 154 24.58 -1.22 11.92
N PRO A 155 25.01 -0.63 10.78
CA PRO A 155 24.13 0.20 9.96
C PRO A 155 22.89 -0.56 9.49
N THR A 156 21.72 0.09 9.54
CA THR A 156 20.42 -0.49 9.16
C THR A 156 19.63 0.46 8.29
N ASP A 157 18.78 -0.08 7.41
CA ASP A 157 17.77 0.69 6.68
C ASP A 157 16.46 0.76 7.47
N ALA A 158 15.80 1.93 7.45
CA ALA A 158 14.52 2.19 8.07
C ALA A 158 13.43 1.20 7.65
N VAL A 159 13.43 0.72 6.41
CA VAL A 159 12.40 -0.21 5.90
C VAL A 159 12.43 -1.56 6.59
N SER A 160 13.60 -2.02 7.05
CA SER A 160 13.73 -3.22 7.87
C SER A 160 13.55 -2.90 9.35
N ARG A 161 14.12 -1.80 9.83
CA ARG A 161 14.08 -1.41 11.24
C ARG A 161 12.66 -1.14 11.77
N ARG A 162 11.75 -0.67 10.91
CA ARG A 162 10.34 -0.40 11.28
C ARG A 162 9.66 -1.59 11.95
N PHE A 163 9.99 -2.83 11.59
CA PHE A 163 9.37 -4.02 12.21
C PHE A 163 9.76 -4.17 13.69
N PHE A 164 11.00 -3.85 14.05
CA PHE A 164 11.44 -3.84 15.45
C PHE A 164 10.80 -2.71 16.24
N VAL A 165 10.63 -1.56 15.60
CA VAL A 165 9.96 -0.39 16.17
C VAL A 165 8.45 -0.65 16.37
N TYR A 166 7.78 -1.27 15.40
CA TYR A 166 6.40 -1.75 15.56
C TYR A 166 6.28 -2.74 16.71
N LYS A 167 7.19 -3.72 16.79
CA LYS A 167 7.21 -4.71 17.87
C LYS A 167 7.32 -4.03 19.23
N LYS A 168 8.29 -3.12 19.38
CA LYS A 168 8.55 -2.40 20.63
C LYS A 168 7.29 -1.63 21.06
N TYR A 169 6.74 -0.80 20.19
CA TYR A 169 5.51 -0.04 20.47
C TYR A 169 4.34 -0.92 20.90
N LEU A 170 4.07 -2.00 20.16
CA LEU A 170 2.93 -2.89 20.41
C LEU A 170 3.09 -3.78 21.65
N SER A 171 4.33 -4.09 22.05
CA SER A 171 4.63 -4.93 23.22
C SER A 171 4.62 -4.18 24.55
N GLU A 172 4.67 -2.83 24.53
CA GLU A 172 4.69 -2.04 25.75
C GLU A 172 3.45 -2.28 26.63
N LEU A 173 3.65 -2.38 27.94
CA LEU A 173 2.54 -2.48 28.88
C LEU A 173 1.87 -1.12 29.06
N VAL A 174 0.55 -1.10 28.93
CA VAL A 174 -0.32 0.06 29.12
C VAL A 174 -1.46 -0.30 30.05
N GLU A 175 -1.99 0.68 30.77
CA GLU A 175 -3.21 0.49 31.56
C GLU A 175 -4.42 0.37 30.62
N ASP A 176 -5.21 -0.70 30.77
CA ASP A 176 -6.51 -0.82 30.10
C ASP A 176 -7.63 -0.64 31.13
N THR A 177 -8.23 0.54 31.10
CA THR A 177 -9.32 0.93 32.00
C THR A 177 -10.60 0.10 31.80
N ARG A 178 -10.70 -0.68 30.72
CA ARG A 178 -11.83 -1.60 30.46
C ARG A 178 -11.64 -2.96 31.11
N VAL A 179 -10.41 -3.31 31.48
CA VAL A 179 -10.08 -4.57 32.17
C VAL A 179 -9.59 -4.22 33.56
N ALA A 180 -10.50 -3.74 34.43
CA ALA A 180 -10.28 -3.52 35.87
C ALA A 180 -8.92 -2.89 36.25
N GLY A 181 -8.39 -1.94 35.47
CA GLY A 181 -7.10 -1.28 35.76
C GLY A 181 -5.86 -2.17 35.60
N ASN A 182 -5.97 -3.30 34.89
CA ASN A 182 -4.84 -4.19 34.64
C ASN A 182 -3.92 -3.63 33.55
N ARG A 183 -2.62 -3.92 33.69
CA ARG A 183 -1.63 -3.68 32.64
C ARG A 183 -1.73 -4.77 31.57
N VAL A 184 -1.83 -4.36 30.32
CA VAL A 184 -1.86 -5.26 29.16
C VAL A 184 -0.85 -4.78 28.12
N GLU A 185 -0.38 -5.70 27.27
CA GLU A 185 0.41 -5.34 26.10
C GLU A 185 -0.43 -4.43 25.18
N ARG A 186 0.16 -3.34 24.69
CA ARG A 186 -0.54 -2.27 23.96
C ARG A 186 -1.36 -2.79 22.79
N TYR A 187 -0.91 -3.81 22.06
CA TYR A 187 -1.69 -4.37 20.95
C TYR A 187 -3.08 -4.86 21.38
N LYS A 188 -3.26 -5.30 22.63
CA LYS A 188 -4.56 -5.78 23.15
C LYS A 188 -5.59 -4.67 23.30
N ASN A 189 -5.16 -3.40 23.32
CA ASN A 189 -6.09 -2.28 23.33
C ASN A 189 -6.81 -2.13 21.98
N TYR A 190 -6.22 -2.67 20.91
CA TYR A 190 -6.71 -2.58 19.55
C TYR A 190 -7.39 -3.87 19.08
N ASN A 191 -8.35 -3.73 18.18
CA ASN A 191 -9.05 -4.82 17.50
C ASN A 191 -8.40 -5.12 16.15
N LYS A 192 -8.23 -4.08 15.33
CA LYS A 192 -7.70 -4.16 13.98
C LYS A 192 -6.50 -3.23 13.85
N ILE A 193 -5.48 -3.67 13.12
CA ILE A 193 -4.27 -2.89 12.84
C ILE A 193 -4.06 -2.86 11.32
N LEU A 194 -3.83 -1.67 10.78
CA LEU A 194 -3.26 -1.45 9.45
C LEU A 194 -1.81 -0.98 9.64
N LEU A 195 -0.86 -1.82 9.21
CA LEU A 195 0.54 -1.45 9.03
C LEU A 195 0.71 -0.94 7.60
N CYS A 196 1.29 0.24 7.41
CA CYS A 196 1.50 0.74 6.06
C CYS A 196 2.70 1.68 5.94
N ASP A 197 3.16 1.90 4.71
CA ASP A 197 4.09 2.97 4.37
C ASP A 197 3.44 4.34 4.66
N PHE A 198 4.25 5.29 5.15
CA PHE A 198 3.78 6.59 5.59
C PHE A 198 3.24 7.48 4.45
N ARG A 199 3.86 7.38 3.27
CA ARG A 199 3.73 8.39 2.21
C ARG A 199 2.71 8.03 1.13
N ASP A 200 2.70 6.78 0.67
CA ASP A 200 2.10 6.40 -0.61
C ASP A 200 1.08 5.26 -0.50
N VAL A 201 0.39 5.21 0.64
CA VAL A 201 -0.80 4.39 0.88
C VAL A 201 -2.01 5.29 1.05
N TYR A 202 -2.91 5.25 0.07
CA TYR A 202 -4.06 6.17 -0.04
C TYR A 202 -5.34 5.46 0.39
N ILE A 203 -6.06 6.01 1.37
CA ILE A 203 -7.26 5.39 1.98
C ILE A 203 -8.48 6.22 1.62
N PHE A 204 -9.19 5.82 0.56
CA PHE A 204 -10.30 6.56 -0.03
C PHE A 204 -11.67 6.21 0.56
N ALA A 205 -11.77 5.15 1.36
CA ALA A 205 -12.94 4.79 2.18
C ALA A 205 -12.53 3.97 3.41
N ASP A 206 -13.49 3.67 4.29
CA ASP A 206 -13.24 2.97 5.54
C ASP A 206 -12.69 1.55 5.30
N VAL A 207 -11.36 1.42 5.35
CA VAL A 207 -10.68 0.14 5.18
C VAL A 207 -10.96 -0.82 6.34
N TYR A 208 -11.23 -0.32 7.55
CA TYR A 208 -11.49 -1.16 8.71
C TYR A 208 -12.85 -1.85 8.65
N ALA A 209 -13.81 -1.28 7.91
CA ALA A 209 -15.06 -1.95 7.58
C ALA A 209 -14.90 -3.09 6.56
N THR A 210 -13.70 -3.31 6.00
CA THR A 210 -13.49 -4.36 4.98
C THR A 210 -12.88 -5.66 5.50
N PHE A 211 -12.40 -5.71 6.75
CA PHE A 211 -11.79 -6.90 7.34
C PHE A 211 -12.09 -7.03 8.84
N SER A 212 -11.99 -8.25 9.35
CA SER A 212 -12.29 -8.61 10.74
C SER A 212 -11.05 -8.73 11.62
N ALA A 213 -11.26 -8.82 12.94
CA ALA A 213 -10.21 -9.09 13.91
C ALA A 213 -9.68 -10.55 13.84
N HIS A 214 -10.30 -11.42 13.04
CA HIS A 214 -9.89 -12.82 12.89
C HIS A 214 -9.06 -13.05 11.63
N GLU A 215 -8.82 -12.03 10.83
CA GLU A 215 -8.07 -12.10 9.57
C GLU A 215 -6.68 -11.50 9.71
N VAL A 216 -5.83 -11.87 8.77
CA VAL A 216 -4.62 -11.12 8.41
C VAL A 216 -4.45 -11.21 6.91
N ILE A 217 -4.22 -10.07 6.30
CA ILE A 217 -4.27 -9.87 4.86
C ILE A 217 -2.91 -9.33 4.41
N PHE A 218 -2.31 -10.03 3.47
CA PHE A 218 -1.10 -9.58 2.78
C PHE A 218 -1.45 -9.17 1.36
N VAL A 219 -0.92 -8.02 0.93
CA VAL A 219 -1.10 -7.53 -0.43
C VAL A 219 -0.15 -8.28 -1.35
N ILE A 220 -0.69 -8.80 -2.45
CA ILE A 220 0.07 -9.40 -3.54
C ILE A 220 0.29 -8.33 -4.62
N GLU A 221 1.52 -8.23 -5.12
CA GLU A 221 1.89 -7.25 -6.14
C GLU A 221 1.33 -7.66 -7.50
N CYS A 222 0.11 -7.22 -7.82
CA CYS A 222 -0.52 -7.41 -9.12
C CYS A 222 -1.19 -6.12 -9.59
N HIS A 223 -1.20 -5.89 -10.91
CA HIS A 223 -1.83 -4.72 -11.51
C HIS A 223 -3.36 -4.83 -11.65
N THR A 224 -3.90 -6.06 -11.59
CA THR A 224 -5.33 -6.40 -11.66
C THR A 224 -5.60 -7.66 -10.83
N GLU A 225 -6.87 -8.02 -10.58
CA GLU A 225 -7.23 -9.15 -9.71
C GLU A 225 -6.55 -10.47 -10.15
N ARG A 226 -6.38 -10.68 -11.46
CA ARG A 226 -5.97 -11.97 -12.02
C ARG A 226 -4.78 -11.91 -12.99
N SER A 227 -4.18 -10.73 -13.19
CA SER A 227 -3.11 -10.57 -14.18
C SER A 227 -2.12 -9.46 -13.83
N GLY A 228 -0.96 -9.51 -14.49
CA GLY A 228 0.10 -8.50 -14.30
C GLY A 228 0.72 -8.57 -12.90
N CYS A 229 0.88 -9.79 -12.37
CA CYS A 229 1.52 -10.04 -11.09
C CYS A 229 3.04 -10.02 -11.21
N ILE A 230 3.70 -9.41 -10.22
CA ILE A 230 5.16 -9.27 -10.18
C ILE A 230 5.75 -10.52 -9.53
N GLY A 231 6.59 -11.23 -10.28
CA GLY A 231 7.30 -12.42 -9.81
C GLY A 231 8.71 -12.11 -9.31
N PHE A 232 9.38 -13.15 -8.81
CA PHE A 232 10.79 -13.09 -8.40
C PHE A 232 11.78 -13.11 -9.57
N ASP A 233 11.31 -13.16 -10.81
CA ASP A 233 12.08 -12.99 -12.05
C ASP A 233 12.29 -11.51 -12.41
N GLU A 234 11.54 -10.59 -11.79
CA GLU A 234 11.76 -9.15 -11.88
C GLU A 234 13.12 -8.78 -11.26
N TYR A 235 13.86 -7.87 -11.91
CA TYR A 235 15.25 -7.55 -11.60
C TYR A 235 15.49 -7.18 -10.13
N HIS A 236 14.67 -6.28 -9.57
CA HIS A 236 14.84 -5.83 -8.19
C HIS A 236 14.54 -6.96 -7.20
N ASN A 237 13.42 -7.67 -7.36
CA ASN A 237 13.04 -8.78 -6.49
C ASN A 237 14.05 -9.95 -6.56
N THR A 238 14.56 -10.27 -7.75
CA THR A 238 15.65 -11.25 -7.95
C THR A 238 16.88 -10.85 -7.14
N LYS A 239 17.30 -9.59 -7.28
CA LYS A 239 18.51 -9.04 -6.64
C LYS A 239 18.38 -9.02 -5.12
N TRP A 240 17.24 -8.58 -4.60
CA TRP A 240 17.00 -8.50 -3.16
C TRP A 240 16.96 -9.89 -2.53
N MET A 241 16.21 -10.83 -3.13
CA MET A 241 16.17 -12.21 -2.64
C MET A 241 17.54 -12.88 -2.69
N ASN A 242 18.33 -12.65 -3.75
CA ASN A 242 19.69 -13.19 -3.86
C ASN A 242 20.62 -12.62 -2.79
N SER A 243 20.52 -11.32 -2.51
CA SER A 243 21.32 -10.67 -1.46
C SER A 243 20.91 -11.15 -0.05
N ALA A 244 19.63 -11.45 0.15
CA ALA A 244 19.07 -11.88 1.42
C ALA A 244 19.37 -13.35 1.74
N TYR A 245 19.11 -14.27 0.80
CA TYR A 245 19.09 -15.72 1.02
C TYR A 245 19.99 -16.52 0.07
N GLY A 246 20.66 -15.84 -0.87
CA GLY A 246 21.58 -16.46 -1.81
C GLY A 246 20.91 -17.08 -3.04
N PRO A 247 21.72 -17.50 -4.03
CA PRO A 247 21.23 -17.83 -5.38
C PRO A 247 20.38 -19.10 -5.44
N ASN A 248 20.56 -20.03 -4.50
CA ASN A 248 19.77 -21.27 -4.48
C ASN A 248 18.30 -21.01 -4.11
N VAL A 249 18.08 -20.17 -3.09
CA VAL A 249 16.72 -19.77 -2.69
C VAL A 249 16.08 -18.94 -3.79
N THR A 250 16.79 -17.95 -4.33
CA THR A 250 16.27 -17.12 -5.44
C THR A 250 15.86 -17.94 -6.65
N ARG A 251 16.70 -18.88 -7.10
CA ARG A 251 16.36 -19.76 -8.24
C ARG A 251 15.13 -20.61 -7.96
N THR A 252 14.93 -21.06 -6.72
CA THR A 252 13.73 -21.80 -6.34
C THR A 252 12.48 -20.91 -6.43
N PHE A 253 12.56 -19.67 -5.98
CA PHE A 253 11.46 -18.71 -6.03
C PHE A 253 11.08 -18.36 -7.47
N VAL A 254 12.07 -18.14 -8.34
CA VAL A 254 11.88 -17.93 -9.78
C VAL A 254 11.26 -19.17 -10.43
N ARG A 255 11.85 -20.36 -10.22
CA ARG A 255 11.37 -21.60 -10.85
C ARG A 255 9.95 -21.98 -10.45
N ASN A 256 9.56 -21.68 -9.22
CA ASN A 256 8.23 -21.96 -8.71
C ASN A 256 7.20 -20.87 -9.08
N ASN A 257 7.60 -19.84 -9.83
CA ASN A 257 6.75 -18.72 -10.24
C ASN A 257 6.03 -18.07 -9.04
N TYR A 258 6.73 -17.92 -7.92
CA TYR A 258 6.17 -17.26 -6.74
C TYR A 258 5.93 -15.78 -7.03
N ILE A 259 4.79 -15.28 -6.57
CA ILE A 259 4.38 -13.88 -6.73
C ILE A 259 4.83 -13.09 -5.52
N VAL A 260 5.33 -11.89 -5.74
CA VAL A 260 5.76 -11.01 -4.66
C VAL A 260 4.54 -10.55 -3.85
N SER A 261 4.61 -10.72 -2.54
CA SER A 261 3.77 -10.00 -1.59
C SER A 261 4.50 -8.74 -1.12
N ASN A 262 3.81 -7.61 -1.12
CA ASN A 262 4.40 -6.33 -0.77
C ASN A 262 4.63 -6.23 0.75
N GLY A 263 5.86 -5.88 1.15
CA GLY A 263 6.24 -5.73 2.56
C GLY A 263 5.91 -4.38 3.18
N GLY A 264 5.31 -3.46 2.42
CA GLY A 264 4.95 -2.10 2.87
C GLY A 264 3.52 -1.95 3.35
N MET A 265 2.69 -3.00 3.30
CA MET A 265 1.30 -2.92 3.76
C MET A 265 0.70 -4.27 4.18
N MET A 266 0.10 -4.30 5.38
CA MET A 266 -0.56 -5.48 5.94
C MET A 266 -1.70 -5.02 6.85
N MET A 267 -2.79 -5.77 6.90
CA MET A 267 -3.91 -5.44 7.76
C MET A 267 -4.53 -6.69 8.37
N GLY A 268 -5.10 -6.56 9.57
CA GLY A 268 -5.73 -7.69 10.23
C GLY A 268 -6.01 -7.44 11.71
N GLY A 269 -6.40 -8.50 12.41
CA GLY A 269 -6.58 -8.48 13.85
C GLY A 269 -5.29 -8.17 14.59
N SER A 270 -5.37 -7.36 15.65
CA SER A 270 -4.20 -6.89 16.40
C SER A 270 -3.29 -8.01 16.90
N SER A 271 -3.87 -9.10 17.40
CA SER A 271 -3.11 -10.28 17.87
C SER A 271 -2.38 -10.99 16.72
N LYS A 272 -3.02 -11.13 15.55
CA LYS A 272 -2.41 -11.75 14.36
C LYS A 272 -1.31 -10.87 13.77
N ILE A 273 -1.53 -9.56 13.70
CA ILE A 273 -0.53 -8.59 13.25
C ILE A 273 0.68 -8.56 14.20
N TYR A 274 0.45 -8.57 15.51
CA TYR A 274 1.55 -8.64 16.48
C TYR A 274 2.34 -9.96 16.34
N ARG A 275 1.66 -11.08 16.12
CA ARG A 275 2.33 -12.37 15.85
C ARG A 275 3.12 -12.34 14.54
N TYR A 276 2.56 -11.78 13.48
CA TYR A 276 3.28 -11.54 12.22
C TYR A 276 4.57 -10.74 12.42
N ILE A 277 4.51 -9.61 13.15
CA ILE A 277 5.68 -8.80 13.47
C ILE A 277 6.73 -9.60 14.26
N ASN A 278 6.30 -10.44 15.20
CA ASN A 278 7.20 -11.32 15.95
C ASN A 278 7.93 -12.31 15.04
N ILE A 279 7.24 -12.94 14.09
CA ILE A 279 7.86 -13.86 13.12
C ILE A 279 8.85 -13.10 12.24
N MET A 280 8.47 -11.94 11.70
CA MET A 280 9.35 -11.07 10.90
C MET A 280 10.63 -10.68 11.66
N THR A 281 10.49 -10.18 12.89
CA THR A 281 11.64 -9.70 13.69
C THR A 281 12.56 -10.82 14.18
N ASN A 282 12.08 -12.07 14.28
CA ASN A 282 12.93 -13.22 14.60
C ASN A 282 13.79 -13.64 13.40
N GLU A 283 13.31 -13.40 12.18
CA GLU A 283 14.01 -13.75 10.94
C GLU A 283 14.96 -12.64 10.46
N LEU A 284 14.56 -11.36 10.61
CA LEU A 284 15.40 -10.21 10.28
C LEU A 284 16.72 -10.26 11.05
N LYS A 285 17.84 -10.15 10.32
CA LYS A 285 19.20 -10.18 10.88
C LYS A 285 19.84 -8.81 10.76
N PRO A 286 20.31 -8.19 11.87
CA PRO A 286 20.81 -6.82 11.84
C PRO A 286 21.86 -6.54 10.75
N GLU A 287 22.80 -7.46 10.55
CA GLU A 287 23.88 -7.34 9.57
C GLU A 287 23.41 -7.27 8.11
N LYS A 288 22.18 -7.71 7.83
CA LYS A 288 21.54 -7.64 6.51
C LYS A 288 20.56 -6.48 6.38
N MET A 289 20.19 -5.80 7.46
CA MET A 289 19.17 -4.74 7.43
C MET A 289 19.57 -3.49 6.66
N ARG A 290 20.85 -3.29 6.34
CA ARG A 290 21.30 -2.24 5.40
C ARG A 290 20.93 -2.50 3.94
N LEU A 291 20.52 -3.74 3.61
CA LEU A 291 20.18 -4.13 2.25
C LEU A 291 18.76 -3.65 1.94
N TRP A 292 18.63 -2.73 0.98
CA TRP A 292 17.33 -2.32 0.48
C TRP A 292 16.54 -3.52 -0.06
N GLY A 293 15.27 -3.65 0.32
CA GLY A 293 14.40 -4.77 -0.03
C GLY A 293 14.60 -6.05 0.80
N TYR A 294 15.42 -6.00 1.87
CA TYR A 294 15.61 -7.15 2.76
C TYR A 294 14.33 -7.53 3.49
N ASP A 295 13.57 -6.56 3.98
CA ASP A 295 12.28 -6.78 4.64
C ASP A 295 11.27 -7.47 3.71
N GLN A 296 11.17 -7.02 2.46
CA GLN A 296 10.34 -7.67 1.44
C GLN A 296 10.82 -9.09 1.12
N SER A 297 12.14 -9.31 1.09
CA SER A 297 12.71 -10.65 0.86
C SER A 297 12.40 -11.60 2.02
N VAL A 298 12.56 -11.15 3.27
CA VAL A 298 12.21 -11.91 4.49
C VAL A 298 10.72 -12.21 4.53
N HIS A 299 9.87 -11.22 4.30
CA HIS A 299 8.42 -11.38 4.26
C HIS A 299 7.99 -12.49 3.30
N ASN A 300 8.51 -12.45 2.06
CA ASN A 300 8.19 -13.46 1.07
C ASN A 300 8.82 -14.82 1.37
N TYR A 301 10.05 -14.85 1.91
CA TYR A 301 10.67 -16.10 2.33
C TYR A 301 9.81 -16.82 3.37
N LEU A 302 9.36 -16.10 4.40
CA LEU A 302 8.50 -16.62 5.45
C LEU A 302 7.12 -17.06 4.90
N LEU A 303 6.54 -16.29 3.97
CA LEU A 303 5.29 -16.64 3.30
C LEU A 303 5.37 -17.95 2.54
N TYR A 304 6.42 -18.13 1.72
CA TYR A 304 6.55 -19.30 0.84
C TYR A 304 7.20 -20.53 1.52
N THR A 305 7.72 -20.37 2.74
CA THR A 305 8.21 -21.48 3.56
C THR A 305 7.21 -21.93 4.64
N GLY A 306 5.98 -21.41 4.60
CA GLY A 306 4.89 -21.81 5.51
C GLY A 306 5.03 -21.27 6.94
N LYS A 307 5.92 -20.30 7.18
CA LYS A 307 6.12 -19.74 8.53
C LYS A 307 4.94 -18.91 9.02
N PHE A 308 4.03 -18.54 8.13
CA PHE A 308 2.80 -17.84 8.45
C PHE A 308 1.55 -18.74 8.42
N ASP A 309 1.67 -20.05 8.24
CA ASP A 309 0.52 -20.96 8.09
C ASP A 309 -0.41 -20.90 9.31
N GLU A 310 0.15 -20.80 10.52
CA GLU A 310 -0.62 -20.65 11.76
C GLU A 310 -1.51 -19.40 11.82
N LEU A 311 -1.22 -18.39 10.98
CA LEU A 311 -1.96 -17.14 10.94
C LEU A 311 -3.18 -17.22 10.01
N ASN A 312 -3.28 -18.24 9.16
CA ASN A 312 -4.29 -18.37 8.10
C ASN A 312 -4.37 -17.09 7.25
N ILE A 313 -3.28 -16.77 6.55
CA ILE A 313 -3.14 -15.54 5.76
C ILE A 313 -4.10 -15.53 4.57
N THR A 314 -4.83 -14.42 4.41
CA THR A 314 -5.50 -14.08 3.15
C THR A 314 -4.52 -13.35 2.23
N LYS A 315 -4.28 -13.91 1.04
CA LYS A 315 -3.53 -13.23 -0.02
C LYS A 315 -4.49 -12.39 -0.83
N GLU A 316 -4.37 -11.08 -0.71
CA GLU A 316 -5.24 -10.12 -1.40
C GLU A 316 -4.53 -9.62 -2.66
N TYR A 317 -5.11 -9.94 -3.81
CA TYR A 317 -4.69 -9.45 -5.11
C TYR A 317 -5.21 -8.02 -5.32
N CYS A 318 -5.17 -7.51 -6.55
CA CYS A 318 -5.69 -6.18 -6.84
C CYS A 318 -7.23 -6.19 -6.93
N THR A 319 -7.90 -5.78 -5.87
CA THR A 319 -9.37 -5.73 -5.76
C THR A 319 -9.86 -4.31 -5.43
N GLN A 320 -11.18 -4.15 -5.25
CA GLN A 320 -11.70 -2.87 -4.73
C GLN A 320 -11.12 -2.55 -3.35
N ARG A 321 -10.99 -3.55 -2.46
CA ARG A 321 -10.46 -3.38 -1.09
C ARG A 321 -9.06 -2.77 -1.12
N THR A 322 -8.13 -3.41 -1.83
CA THR A 322 -6.76 -2.93 -1.96
C THR A 322 -6.11 -3.41 -3.24
N CYS A 323 -5.10 -2.67 -3.69
CA CYS A 323 -4.26 -3.05 -4.80
C CYS A 323 -2.88 -2.40 -4.68
N PHE A 324 -1.84 -3.14 -5.07
CA PHE A 324 -0.51 -2.59 -5.29
C PHE A 324 -0.37 -2.11 -6.73
N SER A 325 -0.29 -0.79 -6.93
CA SER A 325 -0.04 -0.20 -8.24
C SER A 325 -1.06 -0.62 -9.31
N GLU A 326 -2.33 -0.24 -9.14
CA GLU A 326 -3.41 -0.44 -10.12
C GLU A 326 -3.16 0.42 -11.37
N ARG A 327 -2.32 -0.07 -12.29
CA ARG A 327 -1.83 0.72 -13.43
C ARG A 327 -2.75 0.72 -14.64
N VAL A 328 -3.49 -0.38 -14.81
CA VAL A 328 -4.21 -0.66 -16.06
C VAL A 328 -5.68 -0.30 -15.92
N SER A 329 -6.29 -0.73 -14.82
CA SER A 329 -7.73 -0.61 -14.57
C SER A 329 -8.12 0.69 -13.88
N LEU A 330 -7.21 1.37 -13.19
CA LEU A 330 -7.54 2.60 -12.46
C LEU A 330 -7.77 3.76 -13.43
N VAL A 331 -8.93 4.39 -13.33
CA VAL A 331 -9.31 5.56 -14.11
C VAL A 331 -9.44 6.77 -13.20
N VAL A 332 -8.79 7.85 -13.61
CA VAL A 332 -8.93 9.17 -13.00
C VAL A 332 -9.72 10.07 -13.94
N ASP A 333 -10.84 10.59 -13.48
CA ASP A 333 -11.56 11.67 -14.16
C ASP A 333 -11.32 12.98 -13.41
N PHE A 334 -10.36 13.78 -13.90
CA PHE A 334 -10.01 15.06 -13.28
C PHE A 334 -11.12 16.12 -13.40
N LYS A 335 -12.00 16.02 -14.41
CA LYS A 335 -13.10 16.97 -14.58
C LYS A 335 -14.18 16.73 -13.54
N ARG A 336 -14.50 15.46 -13.28
CA ARG A 336 -15.44 15.04 -12.24
C ARG A 336 -14.79 14.87 -10.86
N LYS A 337 -13.45 14.92 -10.79
CA LYS A 337 -12.62 14.68 -9.60
C LYS A 337 -12.90 13.32 -8.95
N ILE A 338 -13.06 12.27 -9.75
CA ILE A 338 -13.34 10.91 -9.24
C ILE A 338 -12.26 9.93 -9.66
N LEU A 339 -12.15 8.86 -8.88
CA LEU A 339 -11.24 7.75 -9.06
C LEU A 339 -12.03 6.44 -9.01
N TYR A 340 -11.90 5.58 -10.02
CA TYR A 340 -12.62 4.31 -10.07
C TYR A 340 -11.86 3.23 -10.86
N THR A 341 -12.17 1.97 -10.57
CA THR A 341 -11.71 0.81 -11.34
C THR A 341 -12.60 0.64 -12.57
N ARG A 342 -12.02 0.65 -13.77
CA ARG A 342 -12.74 0.66 -15.06
C ARG A 342 -13.75 -0.45 -15.20
N GLU A 343 -13.39 -1.66 -14.79
CA GLU A 343 -14.16 -2.88 -14.99
C GLU A 343 -15.40 -2.94 -14.09
N THR A 344 -15.34 -2.29 -12.92
CA THR A 344 -16.39 -2.36 -11.91
C THR A 344 -17.16 -1.05 -11.76
N GLY A 345 -16.58 0.07 -12.19
CA GLY A 345 -17.07 1.41 -11.89
C GLY A 345 -16.97 1.78 -10.41
N CYS A 346 -16.38 0.93 -9.57
CA CYS A 346 -16.29 1.15 -8.13
C CYS A 346 -15.09 2.02 -7.79
N ALA A 347 -15.28 2.90 -6.82
CA ALA A 347 -14.16 3.62 -6.22
C ALA A 347 -13.31 2.66 -5.36
N PRO A 348 -11.97 2.83 -5.36
CA PRO A 348 -11.06 2.00 -4.58
C PRO A 348 -11.21 2.30 -3.08
N VAL A 349 -11.09 1.31 -2.19
CA VAL A 349 -11.08 1.59 -0.73
C VAL A 349 -9.68 2.04 -0.27
N LEU A 350 -8.66 1.29 -0.66
CA LEU A 350 -7.26 1.58 -0.33
C LEU A 350 -6.38 1.32 -1.56
N ARG A 351 -5.32 2.11 -1.78
CA ARG A 351 -4.29 1.81 -2.80
C ARG A 351 -2.89 2.03 -2.26
N HIS A 352 -2.01 1.08 -2.51
CA HIS A 352 -0.57 1.24 -2.28
C HIS A 352 0.09 1.56 -3.62
N LYS A 353 0.61 2.79 -3.75
CA LYS A 353 0.99 3.45 -5.01
C LYS A 353 -0.20 3.74 -5.92
N VAL A 354 -0.41 5.02 -6.18
CA VAL A 354 -1.25 5.49 -7.28
C VAL A 354 -0.37 6.31 -8.22
N TRP A 355 -0.56 6.12 -9.52
CA TRP A 355 0.22 6.84 -10.53
C TRP A 355 -0.26 8.28 -10.65
N ASN A 356 0.68 9.19 -10.94
CA ASN A 356 0.40 10.61 -11.14
C ASN A 356 -0.30 11.30 -9.95
N THR A 357 -0.03 10.86 -8.71
CA THR A 357 -0.66 11.41 -7.50
C THR A 357 -0.46 12.90 -7.30
N LYS A 358 0.63 13.47 -7.83
CA LYS A 358 0.84 14.92 -7.86
C LYS A 358 -0.37 15.68 -8.39
N LEU A 359 -1.03 15.15 -9.41
CA LEU A 359 -2.23 15.75 -10.02
C LEU A 359 -3.44 15.79 -9.08
N PHE A 360 -3.41 15.11 -7.93
CA PHE A 360 -4.49 15.13 -6.96
C PHE A 360 -4.41 16.28 -5.95
N TYR A 361 -3.22 16.85 -5.75
CA TYR A 361 -2.97 17.84 -4.72
C TYR A 361 -2.21 19.08 -5.21
N SER A 362 -1.64 19.08 -6.42
CA SER A 362 -1.17 20.32 -7.05
C SER A 362 -2.32 21.01 -7.78
N GLU A 363 -2.61 22.26 -7.45
CA GLU A 363 -3.43 23.12 -8.32
C GLU A 363 -2.67 23.36 -9.64
N HIS A 364 -3.36 23.23 -10.77
CA HIS A 364 -2.83 23.55 -12.09
C HIS A 364 -3.30 24.93 -12.53
#